data_AF-A0A931GZW4-F1
#
_entry.id   AF-A0A931GZW4-F1
#
_cell.length_a   1.000
_cell.length_b   1.000
_cell.length_c   1.000
_cell.angle_alpha   90.00
_cell.angle_beta   90.00
_cell.angle_gamma   90.00
#
_symmetry.space_group_name_H-M   'P 1'
#
loop_
_entity.id
_entity.type
_entity.pdbx_description
1 polymer ?
#
loop_
_entity_poly.entity_id
_entity_poly.type
_entity_poly.pdbx_seq_one_letter_code
_entity_poly.pdbx_strand_id
1 'polypeptide(L)'
;MKKDSIITGIVIGIVAPFIGIYLFYLWKARSARFADFLDVVLHTATLLTAAISFALLANAAAFTIALNTKKDKTAKGIFATTLVLAIPAILYKIFG
;
A
#
# COMPACT_ATOMS: atom_id res chain seq x y z
N MET A 1 -11.17 -25.49 -1.32
CA MET A 1 -10.39 -24.93 -0.19
C MET A 1 -10.30 -23.43 -0.33
N LYS A 2 -10.87 -22.64 0.60
CA LYS A 2 -10.62 -21.19 0.63
C LYS A 2 -9.12 -21.00 0.96
N LYS A 3 -8.35 -20.39 0.06
CA LYS A 3 -6.97 -19.94 0.34
C LYS A 3 -7.04 -18.82 1.38
N ASP A 4 -7.12 -19.20 2.65
CA ASP A 4 -7.02 -18.31 3.79
C ASP A 4 -5.71 -18.61 4.51
N SER A 5 -4.69 -17.80 4.25
CA SER A 5 -3.37 -17.97 4.84
C SER A 5 -2.77 -16.62 5.20
N ILE A 6 -2.03 -16.60 6.31
CA ILE A 6 -1.31 -15.39 6.76
C ILE A 6 -0.28 -14.97 5.71
N ILE A 7 0.40 -15.93 5.07
CA ILE A 7 1.40 -15.66 4.02
C ILE A 7 0.75 -14.93 2.84
N THR A 8 -0.44 -15.37 2.40
CA THR A 8 -1.20 -14.65 1.36
C THR A 8 -1.51 -13.22 1.79
N GLY A 9 -1.90 -13.03 3.05
CA GLY A 9 -2.13 -11.71 3.62
C GLY A 9 -0.88 -10.83 3.60
N ILE A 10 0.28 -11.38 3.96
CA ILE A 10 1.56 -10.68 3.95
C ILE A 10 1.90 -10.20 2.53
N VAL A 11 1.82 -11.11 1.55
CA VAL A 11 2.10 -10.77 0.15
C VAL A 11 1.15 -9.66 -0.33
N ILE A 12 -0.14 -9.76 -0.02
CA ILE A 12 -1.12 -8.71 -0.39
C ILE A 12 -0.80 -7.39 0.33
N GLY A 13 -0.46 -7.41 1.62
CA GLY A 13 -0.14 -6.22 2.39
C GLY A 13 1.08 -5.47 1.88
N ILE A 14 2.05 -6.19 1.32
CA ILE A 14 3.21 -5.58 0.64
C ILE A 14 2.82 -5.04 -0.73
N VAL A 15 2.08 -5.82 -1.53
CA VAL A 15 1.80 -5.49 -2.94
C VAL A 15 0.72 -4.41 -3.10
N ALA A 16 -0.30 -4.38 -2.24
CA ALA A 16 -1.44 -3.47 -2.36
C ALA A 16 -1.05 -1.98 -2.37
N PRO A 17 -0.13 -1.49 -1.51
CA PRO A 17 0.40 -0.13 -1.59
C PRO A 17 0.98 0.23 -2.97
N PHE A 18 1.77 -0.66 -3.57
CA PHE A 18 2.35 -0.43 -4.91
C PHE A 18 1.28 -0.39 -5.99
N ILE A 19 0.23 -1.21 -5.87
CA ILE A 19 -0.94 -1.13 -6.76
C ILE A 19 -1.60 0.25 -6.62
N GLY A 20 -1.76 0.76 -5.40
CA GLY A 20 -2.30 2.11 -5.18
C GLY A 20 -1.50 3.20 -5.88
N ILE A 21 -0.16 3.18 -5.75
CA ILE A 21 0.74 4.12 -6.43
C ILE A 21 0.65 3.97 -7.96
N TYR A 22 0.60 2.74 -8.45
CA TYR A 22 0.48 2.48 -9.89
C TYR A 22 -0.87 2.96 -10.46
N LEU A 23 -1.97 2.78 -9.72
CA LEU A 23 -3.28 3.34 -10.09
C LEU A 23 -3.24 4.87 -10.12
N PHE A 24 -2.56 5.50 -9.17
CA PHE A 24 -2.35 6.94 -9.17
C PHE A 24 -1.56 7.42 -10.40
N TYR A 25 -0.51 6.70 -10.78
CA TYR A 25 0.23 6.92 -12.03
C TYR A 25 -0.68 6.83 -13.26
N LEU A 26 -1.48 5.76 -13.38
CA LEU A 26 -2.39 5.57 -14.52
C LEU A 26 -3.45 6.68 -14.61
N TRP A 27 -3.83 7.27 -13.49
CA TRP A 27 -4.78 8.39 -13.48
C TRP A 27 -4.11 9.73 -13.83
N LYS A 28 -2.91 10.01 -13.30
CA LYS A 28 -2.30 11.34 -13.38
C LYS A 28 -1.30 11.52 -14.52
N ALA A 29 -0.53 10.49 -14.85
CA ALA A 29 0.68 10.60 -15.66
C ALA A 29 0.86 9.44 -16.65
N ARG A 30 -0.23 8.83 -17.10
CA ARG A 30 -0.22 7.66 -18.00
C ARG A 30 0.58 7.85 -19.30
N SER A 31 0.70 9.08 -19.79
CA SER A 31 1.47 9.41 -21.00
C SER A 31 2.99 9.49 -20.75
N ALA A 32 3.43 9.63 -19.50
CA ALA A 32 4.84 9.67 -19.11
C ALA A 32 5.36 8.28 -18.76
N ARG A 33 6.69 8.11 -18.73
CA ARG A 33 7.28 6.87 -18.21
C ARG A 33 7.09 6.82 -16.69
N PHE A 34 6.90 5.61 -16.15
CA PHE A 34 6.69 5.43 -14.72
C PHE A 34 7.88 5.92 -13.87
N ALA A 35 9.12 5.78 -14.36
CA ALA A 35 10.30 6.29 -13.68
C ALA A 35 10.29 7.82 -13.55
N ASP A 36 9.96 8.54 -14.63
CA ASP A 36 9.87 10.00 -14.62
C ASP A 36 8.76 10.48 -13.67
N PHE A 37 7.63 9.76 -13.64
CA PHE A 37 6.56 10.02 -12.69
C PHE A 37 7.03 9.86 -11.24
N LEU A 38 7.75 8.77 -10.93
CA LEU A 38 8.28 8.55 -9.58
C LEU A 38 9.25 9.65 -9.17
N ASP A 39 10.13 10.08 -10.07
CA ASP A 39 11.07 11.17 -9.79
C ASP A 39 10.34 12.47 -9.43
N VAL A 40 9.32 12.85 -10.22
CA VAL A 40 8.49 14.03 -9.95
C VAL A 40 7.73 13.90 -8.63
N VAL A 41 7.17 12.71 -8.33
CA VAL A 41 6.44 12.45 -7.08
C VAL A 41 7.36 12.58 -5.87
N LEU A 42 8.57 12.03 -5.93
CA LEU A 42 9.54 12.09 -4.82
C LEU A 42 10.03 13.51 -4.55
N HIS A 43 10.14 14.35 -5.58
CA HIS A 43 10.58 15.74 -5.45
C HIS A 43 9.43 16.74 -5.18
N THR A 44 8.17 16.31 -5.21
CA THR A 44 7.00 17.19 -5.02
C THR A 44 6.16 16.74 -3.83
N ALA A 45 6.26 17.46 -2.70
CA ALA A 45 5.61 17.08 -1.43
C ALA A 45 4.09 16.84 -1.54
N THR A 46 3.38 17.63 -2.35
CA THR A 46 1.94 17.48 -2.57
C THR A 46 1.60 16.20 -3.34
N LEU A 47 2.39 15.86 -4.37
CA LEU A 47 2.22 14.63 -5.14
C LEU A 47 2.65 13.40 -4.33
N LEU A 48 3.70 13.52 -3.53
CA LEU A 48 4.13 12.47 -2.60
C LEU A 48 3.01 12.13 -1.60
N THR A 49 2.40 13.16 -0.99
CA THR A 49 1.29 12.99 -0.05
C THR A 49 0.07 12.35 -0.72
N ALA A 50 -0.23 12.74 -1.97
CA ALA A 50 -1.28 12.11 -2.75
C ALA A 50 -0.97 10.63 -3.05
N ALA A 51 0.24 10.32 -3.52
CA ALA A 51 0.67 8.95 -3.81
C ALA A 51 0.59 8.04 -2.57
N ILE A 52 1.03 8.54 -1.40
CA ILE A 52 0.90 7.84 -0.12
C ILE A 52 -0.57 7.60 0.22
N SER A 53 -1.45 8.58 -0.01
CA SER A 53 -2.89 8.43 0.24
C SER A 53 -3.51 7.31 -0.60
N PHE A 54 -3.15 7.23 -1.90
CA PHE A 54 -3.57 6.13 -2.77
C PHE A 54 -3.00 4.77 -2.32
N ALA A 55 -1.75 4.73 -1.88
CA ALA A 55 -1.13 3.52 -1.33
C ALA A 55 -1.88 3.00 -0.10
N LEU A 56 -2.20 3.90 0.84
CA LEU A 56 -2.97 3.58 2.06
C LEU A 56 -4.39 3.15 1.73
N LEU A 57 -5.05 3.82 0.78
CA LEU A 57 -6.39 3.46 0.33
C LEU A 57 -6.42 2.04 -0.26
N ALA A 58 -5.46 1.70 -1.13
CA ALA A 58 -5.38 0.38 -1.73
C ALA A 58 -5.15 -0.72 -0.68
N ASN A 59 -4.32 -0.45 0.33
CA ASN A 59 -4.13 -1.35 1.46
C ASN A 59 -5.43 -1.54 2.27
N ALA A 60 -6.09 -0.44 2.66
CA ALA A 60 -7.35 -0.50 3.39
C ALA A 60 -8.45 -1.22 2.60
N ALA A 61 -8.50 -1.03 1.28
CA ALA A 61 -9.41 -1.77 0.40
C ALA A 61 -9.10 -3.27 0.40
N ALA A 62 -7.84 -3.67 0.25
CA ALA A 62 -7.43 -5.07 0.30
C ALA A 62 -7.76 -5.74 1.65
N PHE A 63 -7.51 -5.02 2.75
CA PHE A 63 -7.87 -5.46 4.10
C PHE A 63 -9.39 -5.65 4.24
N THR A 64 -10.18 -4.67 3.78
CA THR A 64 -11.66 -4.72 3.84
C THR A 64 -12.21 -5.87 3.01
N ILE A 65 -11.68 -6.11 1.81
CA ILE A 65 -12.08 -7.23 0.96
C ILE A 65 -11.77 -8.57 1.63
N ALA A 66 -10.59 -8.70 2.27
CA ALA A 66 -10.21 -9.91 2.98
C ALA A 66 -11.16 -10.20 4.16
N LEU A 67 -11.53 -9.18 4.93
CA LEU A 67 -12.52 -9.30 6.01
C LEU A 67 -13.90 -9.69 5.49
N ASN A 68 -14.43 -8.97 4.49
CA ASN A 68 -15.77 -9.22 3.95
C ASN A 68 -15.91 -10.60 3.28
N THR A 69 -14.81 -11.16 2.77
CA THR A 69 -14.79 -12.52 2.20
C THR A 69 -14.58 -13.64 3.23
N LYS A 70 -14.57 -13.29 4.53
CA LYS A 70 -14.32 -14.18 5.67
C LYS A 70 -12.96 -14.89 5.55
N LYS A 71 -11.92 -14.15 5.16
CA LYS A 71 -10.53 -14.62 5.08
C LYS A 71 -9.72 -13.98 6.21
N ASP A 72 -10.04 -14.37 7.44
CA ASP A 72 -9.54 -13.69 8.64
C ASP A 72 -8.01 -13.81 8.79
N LYS A 73 -7.40 -14.94 8.40
CA LYS A 73 -5.94 -15.10 8.44
C LYS A 73 -5.26 -14.19 7.43
N THR A 74 -5.86 -14.06 6.24
CA THR A 74 -5.38 -13.16 5.19
C THR A 74 -5.48 -11.70 5.65
N ALA A 75 -6.61 -11.29 6.23
CA ALA A 75 -6.79 -9.94 6.78
C ALA A 75 -5.76 -9.62 7.87
N LYS A 76 -5.51 -10.57 8.79
CA LYS A 76 -4.44 -10.44 9.80
C LYS A 76 -3.06 -10.26 9.18
N GLY A 77 -2.73 -10.99 8.12
CA GLY A 77 -1.46 -10.85 7.40
C GLY A 77 -1.29 -9.48 6.75
N ILE A 78 -2.34 -8.95 6.09
CA ILE A 78 -2.34 -7.61 5.49
C ILE A 78 -2.08 -6.54 6.55
N PHE A 79 -2.83 -6.61 7.65
CA PHE A 79 -2.72 -5.64 8.74
C PHE A 79 -1.36 -5.71 9.45
N ALA A 80 -0.90 -6.93 9.78
CA ALA A 80 0.38 -7.13 10.45
C ALA A 80 1.56 -6.59 9.63
N THR A 81 1.56 -6.82 8.32
CA THR A 81 2.62 -6.32 7.44
C THR A 81 2.65 -4.79 7.41
N THR A 82 1.46 -4.18 7.35
CA THR A 82 1.33 -2.73 7.37
C THR A 82 1.90 -2.14 8.67
N LEU A 83 1.59 -2.76 9.82
CA LEU A 83 2.13 -2.33 11.11
C LEU A 83 3.65 -2.50 11.18
N VAL A 84 4.18 -3.64 10.73
CA VAL A 84 5.63 -3.91 10.74
C VAL A 84 6.41 -2.88 9.91
N LEU A 85 5.85 -2.39 8.81
CA LEU A 85 6.48 -1.36 7.98
C LEU A 85 6.25 0.06 8.52
N ALA A 86 5.05 0.35 9.04
CA ALA A 86 4.69 1.68 9.49
C ALA A 86 5.33 2.06 10.84
N ILE A 87 5.42 1.12 11.80
CA ILE A 87 5.94 1.41 13.14
C ILE A 87 7.39 1.92 13.09
N PRO A 88 8.36 1.25 12.41
CA PRO A 88 9.72 1.76 12.31
C PRO A 88 9.80 3.14 11.64
N ALA A 89 8.99 3.37 10.59
CA ALA A 89 8.95 4.66 9.91
C ALA A 89 8.43 5.79 10.81
N ILE A 90 7.40 5.50 11.62
CA ILE A 90 6.86 6.44 12.60
C ILE A 90 7.88 6.70 13.72
N LEU A 91 8.51 5.65 14.26
CA LEU A 91 9.54 5.79 15.29
C LEU A 91 10.73 6.62 14.80
N TYR A 92 11.19 6.37 13.57
CA TYR A 92 12.23 7.16 12.94
C TYR A 92 11.83 8.64 12.83
N LYS A 93 10.60 8.92 12.37
CA LYS A 93 10.11 10.30 12.26
C LYS A 93 9.97 11.03 13.61
N ILE A 94 9.70 10.31 14.70
CA ILE A 94 9.48 10.91 16.03
C ILE A 94 10.81 11.12 16.77
N PHE A 95 11.74 10.17 16.67
CA PHE A 95 12.96 10.15 17.49
C PHE A 95 14.26 10.40 16.72
N GLY A 96 14.24 10.40 15.39
CA GLY A 96 15.38 10.68 14.51
C GLY A 96 15.26 12.04 13.86
#